data_AF-A0A8J3Z0G2-F1
#
_entry.id   AF-A0A8J3Z0G2-F1
#
_cell.length_a   1.000
_cell.length_b   1.000
_cell.length_c   1.000
_cell.angle_alpha   90.00
_cell.angle_beta   90.00
_cell.angle_gamma   90.00
#
_symmetry.space_group_name_H-M   'P 1'
#
loop_
_entity.id
_entity.type
_entity.pdbx_description
1 polymer ?
#
loop_
_entity_poly.entity_id
_entity_poly.type
_entity_poly.pdbx_seq_one_letter_code
_entity_poly.pdbx_strand_id
1 'polypeptide(L)'
;MPRRIHGEDLSGAEIHAVDLTRADIRDVDLTAAEIRDVDLTGARLRGVLLVGVEIDGVIGGLTVNGVEVAPLIAAELDRRHPERRLLRPTTADGAREAARVVTSLWTETVHDAHAYATQSVYNEWTLTETVRHLVFVVDAWFGHALLGEPAPFHPAGLPPSFVTDGPAFGIDPAATMTFDDAVRLHTDRLNRVSAFLATATDEDLTRTRGPNPSPGFPPPAERTAIECLNVLFSEEWAHHRFAVRDLAVLRQTTQP
;
A
#
# COMPACT_ATOMS: atom_id res chain seq x y z
N MET A 1 24.04 5.89 15.00
CA MET A 1 24.50 7.30 14.88
C MET A 1 23.66 7.96 13.80
N PRO A 2 23.14 9.19 13.96
CA PRO A 2 22.40 9.85 12.87
C PRO A 2 23.33 10.10 11.69
N ARG A 3 22.91 9.74 10.47
CA ARG A 3 23.65 10.03 9.24
C ARG A 3 23.66 11.54 9.01
N ARG A 4 24.82 12.10 8.68
CA ARG A 4 24.99 13.51 8.31
C ARG A 4 25.48 13.59 6.87
N ILE A 5 24.77 14.34 6.04
CA ILE A 5 25.10 14.59 4.64
C ILE A 5 25.14 16.11 4.47
N HIS A 6 26.25 16.67 4.00
CA HIS A 6 26.48 18.11 4.02
C HIS A 6 27.24 18.61 2.80
N GLY A 7 26.66 19.57 2.06
CA GLY A 7 27.33 20.24 0.94
C GLY A 7 27.57 19.34 -0.27
N GLU A 8 26.83 18.24 -0.38
CA GLU A 8 26.96 17.28 -1.48
C GLU A 8 26.02 17.66 -2.64
N ASP A 9 26.50 17.51 -3.86
CA ASP A 9 25.67 17.49 -5.06
C ASP A 9 25.20 16.05 -5.29
N LEU A 10 23.93 15.79 -4.99
CA LEU A 10 23.26 14.52 -5.22
C LEU A 10 22.23 14.65 -6.34
N SER A 11 22.41 15.61 -7.25
CA SER A 11 21.53 15.76 -8.40
C SER A 11 21.55 14.50 -9.27
N GLY A 12 20.37 14.01 -9.64
CA GLY A 12 20.21 12.76 -10.39
C GLY A 12 20.64 11.48 -9.65
N ALA A 13 20.89 11.52 -8.34
CA ALA A 13 21.30 10.35 -7.58
C ALA A 13 20.16 9.32 -7.45
N GLU A 14 20.52 8.04 -7.53
CA GLU A 14 19.65 6.89 -7.25
C GLU A 14 19.93 6.36 -5.83
N ILE A 15 18.98 6.53 -4.91
CA ILE A 15 19.08 6.11 -3.51
C ILE A 15 17.98 5.09 -3.21
N HIS A 16 18.38 3.83 -2.99
CA HIS A 16 17.44 2.73 -2.80
C HIS A 16 17.69 2.00 -1.48
N ALA A 17 16.61 1.73 -0.74
CA ALA A 17 16.60 0.88 0.45
C ALA A 17 17.59 1.30 1.56
N VAL A 18 17.74 2.61 1.78
CA VAL A 18 18.62 3.18 2.82
C VAL A 18 17.80 3.65 4.02
N ASP A 19 18.26 3.30 5.23
CA ASP A 19 17.76 3.92 6.47
C ASP A 19 18.37 5.32 6.65
N LEU A 20 17.54 6.35 6.49
CA LEU A 20 17.85 7.76 6.75
C LEU A 20 17.07 8.31 7.94
N THR A 21 16.65 7.44 8.87
CA THR A 21 15.94 7.85 10.07
C THR A 21 16.79 8.85 10.86
N ARG A 22 16.16 9.97 11.23
CA ARG A 22 16.80 11.10 11.94
C ARG A 22 18.06 11.64 11.25
N ALA A 23 18.21 11.45 9.94
CA ALA A 23 19.31 12.01 9.18
C ALA A 23 19.29 13.54 9.23
N ASP A 24 20.47 14.14 9.15
CA ASP A 24 20.67 15.58 9.10
C ASP A 24 21.31 15.92 7.75
N ILE A 25 20.47 16.38 6.81
CA ILE A 25 20.83 16.65 5.42
C ILE A 25 20.84 18.17 5.24
N ARG A 26 22.01 18.74 4.95
CA ARG A 26 22.19 20.20 4.84
C ARG A 26 22.90 20.63 3.57
N ASP A 27 22.38 21.68 2.95
CA ASP A 27 23.02 22.32 1.79
C ASP A 27 23.31 21.30 0.68
N VAL A 28 22.34 20.41 0.43
CA VAL A 28 22.42 19.33 -0.58
C VAL A 28 21.49 19.65 -1.73
N ASP A 29 21.97 19.43 -2.95
CA ASP A 29 21.14 19.43 -4.15
C ASP A 29 20.54 18.03 -4.37
N LEU A 30 19.20 17.93 -4.33
CA LEU A 30 18.45 16.70 -4.61
C LEU A 30 17.64 16.81 -5.91
N THR A 31 17.99 17.77 -6.79
CA THR A 31 17.31 17.97 -8.06
C THR A 31 17.34 16.70 -8.89
N ALA A 32 16.15 16.24 -9.31
CA ALA A 32 15.96 15.02 -10.08
C ALA A 32 16.54 13.73 -9.44
N ALA A 33 16.79 13.72 -8.13
CA ALA A 33 17.18 12.50 -7.42
C ALA A 33 15.99 11.53 -7.30
N GLU A 34 16.24 10.24 -7.47
CA GLU A 34 15.27 9.16 -7.24
C GLU A 34 15.57 8.51 -5.88
N ILE A 35 14.65 8.66 -4.93
CA ILE A 35 14.78 8.12 -3.57
C ILE A 35 13.64 7.14 -3.32
N ARG A 36 13.97 5.84 -3.20
CA ARG A 36 12.98 4.77 -3.08
C ARG A 36 13.22 3.85 -1.90
N ASP A 37 12.13 3.41 -1.28
CA ASP A 37 12.16 2.49 -0.13
C ASP A 37 13.06 3.01 1.01
N VAL A 38 13.04 4.33 1.22
CA VAL A 38 13.85 5.01 2.26
C VAL A 38 12.95 5.46 3.40
N ASP A 39 13.35 5.12 4.63
CA ASP A 39 12.73 5.67 5.83
C ASP A 39 13.36 7.03 6.19
N LEU A 40 12.57 8.10 6.04
CA LEU A 40 12.92 9.48 6.40
C LEU A 40 12.36 9.92 7.75
N THR A 41 11.90 8.99 8.60
CA THR A 41 11.28 9.31 9.88
C THR A 41 12.20 10.18 10.74
N GLY A 42 11.72 11.39 11.07
CA GLY A 42 12.47 12.36 11.86
C GLY A 42 13.69 12.98 11.18
N ALA A 43 13.91 12.72 9.88
CA ALA A 43 14.95 13.39 9.10
C ALA A 43 14.73 14.91 9.06
N ARG A 44 15.83 15.67 9.00
CA ARG A 44 15.80 17.13 8.88
C ARG A 44 16.56 17.54 7.62
N LEU A 45 15.84 18.13 6.69
CA LEU A 45 16.36 18.68 5.46
C LEU A 45 16.41 20.21 5.60
N ARG A 46 17.60 20.80 5.63
CA ARG A 46 17.79 22.26 5.79
C ARG A 46 18.67 22.81 4.68
N GLY A 47 18.23 23.88 4.02
CA GLY A 47 18.99 24.43 2.89
C GLY A 47 19.08 23.47 1.69
N VAL A 48 18.15 22.51 1.58
CA VAL A 48 18.09 21.59 0.44
C VAL A 48 17.38 22.22 -0.75
N LEU A 49 17.78 21.85 -1.97
CA LEU A 49 17.06 22.20 -3.19
C LEU A 49 16.10 21.07 -3.58
N LEU A 50 14.79 21.34 -3.57
CA LEU A 50 13.72 20.41 -3.95
C LEU A 50 12.93 20.99 -5.13
N VAL A 51 13.47 20.87 -6.35
CA VAL A 51 12.83 21.36 -7.59
C VAL A 51 12.41 20.16 -8.43
N GLY A 52 11.13 20.08 -8.77
CA GLY A 52 10.57 18.96 -9.54
C GLY A 52 10.55 17.64 -8.78
N VAL A 53 10.54 17.68 -7.44
CA VAL A 53 10.51 16.47 -6.59
C VAL A 53 9.07 15.99 -6.43
N GLU A 54 8.85 14.71 -6.73
CA GLU A 54 7.61 14.00 -6.43
C GLU A 54 7.81 13.13 -5.17
N ILE A 55 6.83 13.13 -4.27
CA ILE A 55 6.84 12.30 -3.07
C ILE A 55 5.60 11.43 -3.09
N ASP A 56 5.82 10.13 -3.16
CA ASP A 56 4.78 9.11 -3.04
C ASP A 56 5.11 8.16 -1.89
N GLY A 57 4.10 7.77 -1.12
CA GLY A 57 4.25 6.93 0.07
C GLY A 57 3.46 7.43 1.28
N VAL A 58 3.80 6.89 2.46
CA VAL A 58 3.16 7.27 3.72
C VAL A 58 3.70 8.62 4.19
N ILE A 59 2.85 9.65 4.15
CA ILE A 59 3.20 11.01 4.59
C ILE A 59 2.49 11.30 5.93
N GLY A 60 3.27 11.47 7.00
CA GLY A 60 2.77 11.85 8.32
C GLY A 60 3.76 12.78 9.03
N GLY A 61 3.29 13.93 9.51
CA GLY A 61 4.15 14.91 10.21
C GLY A 61 5.18 15.60 9.31
N LEU A 62 5.11 15.41 7.99
CA LEU A 62 5.94 16.13 7.02
C LEU A 62 5.62 17.62 7.10
N THR A 63 6.64 18.42 7.38
CA THR A 63 6.53 19.87 7.46
C THR A 63 7.36 20.51 6.35
N VAL A 64 6.71 21.22 5.43
CA VAL A 64 7.36 21.97 4.34
C VAL A 64 7.26 23.45 4.65
N ASN A 65 8.40 24.13 4.79
CA ASN A 65 8.46 25.56 5.13
C ASN A 65 7.63 25.95 6.37
N GLY A 66 7.58 25.06 7.37
CA GLY A 66 6.81 25.27 8.61
C GLY A 66 5.33 24.89 8.54
N VAL A 67 4.84 24.41 7.39
CA VAL A 67 3.46 23.95 7.21
C VAL A 67 3.42 22.43 7.23
N GLU A 68 2.61 21.87 8.11
CA GLU A 68 2.35 20.43 8.12
C GLU A 68 1.42 20.08 6.96
N VAL A 69 1.91 19.25 6.02
CA VAL A 69 1.27 19.10 4.71
C VAL A 69 0.36 17.89 4.60
N ALA A 70 0.42 16.91 5.52
CA ALA A 70 -0.33 15.66 5.35
C ALA A 70 -1.86 15.87 5.34
N PRO A 71 -2.47 16.71 6.21
CA PRO A 71 -3.90 17.03 6.16
C PRO A 71 -4.30 17.78 4.90
N LEU A 72 -3.42 18.65 4.38
CA LEU A 72 -3.67 19.40 3.14
C LEU A 72 -3.72 18.45 1.94
N ILE A 73 -2.75 17.53 1.86
CA ILE A 73 -2.70 16.48 0.85
C ILE A 73 -3.91 15.55 1.01
N ALA A 74 -4.23 15.11 2.23
CA ALA A 74 -5.37 14.24 2.48
C ALA A 74 -6.70 14.89 2.05
N ALA A 75 -6.90 16.16 2.36
CA ALA A 75 -8.10 16.91 1.94
C ALA A 75 -8.19 17.05 0.43
N GLU A 76 -7.06 17.32 -0.25
CA GLU A 76 -7.02 17.40 -1.71
C GLU A 76 -7.26 16.04 -2.37
N LEU A 77 -6.70 14.95 -1.80
CA LEU A 77 -7.00 13.60 -2.25
C LEU A 77 -8.48 13.28 -2.09
N ASP A 78 -9.11 13.63 -0.97
CA ASP A 78 -10.55 13.42 -0.77
C ASP A 78 -11.42 14.27 -1.69
N ARG A 79 -10.94 15.46 -2.08
CA ARG A 79 -11.61 16.32 -3.06
C ARG A 79 -11.55 15.72 -4.47
N ARG A 80 -10.40 15.16 -4.85
CA ARG A 80 -10.18 14.53 -6.17
C ARG A 80 -10.75 13.12 -6.27
N HIS A 81 -10.79 12.41 -5.15
CA HIS A 81 -11.24 11.02 -5.02
C HIS A 81 -12.30 10.93 -3.92
N PRO A 82 -13.54 11.41 -4.17
CA PRO A 82 -14.62 11.40 -3.18
C PRO A 82 -14.88 10.03 -2.55
N GLU A 83 -14.65 8.95 -3.31
CA GLU A 83 -14.79 7.56 -2.92
C GLU A 83 -13.81 7.15 -1.81
N ARG A 84 -12.63 7.76 -1.73
CA ARG A 84 -11.61 7.49 -0.70
C ARG A 84 -12.14 7.68 0.72
N ARG A 85 -13.06 8.63 0.91
CA ARG A 85 -13.69 8.90 2.22
C ARG A 85 -14.56 7.74 2.70
N LEU A 86 -15.08 6.92 1.79
CA LEU A 86 -15.87 5.74 2.11
C LEU A 86 -14.99 4.59 2.63
N LEU A 87 -13.69 4.62 2.34
CA LEU A 87 -12.72 3.56 2.65
C LEU A 87 -12.11 3.68 4.06
N ARG A 88 -12.72 4.49 4.92
CA ARG A 88 -12.47 4.51 6.37
C ARG A 88 -13.77 4.32 7.13
N PRO A 89 -14.45 3.18 6.96
CA PRO A 89 -15.72 2.94 7.61
C PRO A 89 -15.59 2.98 9.13
N THR A 90 -16.68 3.39 9.79
CA THR A 90 -16.84 3.31 11.25
C THR A 90 -18.08 2.51 11.65
N THR A 91 -18.84 2.01 10.67
CA THR A 91 -20.07 1.23 10.85
C THR A 91 -20.08 0.04 9.88
N ALA A 92 -20.91 -0.95 10.15
CA ALA A 92 -21.11 -2.12 9.30
C ALA A 92 -21.64 -1.75 7.91
N ASP A 93 -22.60 -0.82 7.83
CA ASP A 93 -23.09 -0.33 6.54
C ASP A 93 -22.02 0.43 5.76
N GLY A 94 -21.22 1.26 6.45
CA GLY A 94 -20.07 1.91 5.83
C GLY A 94 -19.05 0.90 5.31
N ALA A 95 -18.78 -0.17 6.07
CA ALA A 95 -17.84 -1.21 5.65
C ALA A 95 -18.36 -2.01 4.44
N ARG A 96 -19.66 -2.31 4.40
CA ARG A 96 -20.30 -2.92 3.21
C ARG A 96 -20.16 -2.02 2.00
N GLU A 97 -20.33 -0.72 2.17
CA GLU A 97 -20.18 0.24 1.07
C GLU A 97 -18.74 0.35 0.60
N ALA A 98 -17.78 0.43 1.52
CA ALA A 98 -16.36 0.40 1.20
C ALA A 98 -15.97 -0.85 0.37
N ALA A 99 -16.48 -2.03 0.76
CA ALA A 99 -16.22 -3.27 0.03
C ALA A 99 -16.78 -3.24 -1.39
N ARG A 100 -17.97 -2.65 -1.61
CA ARG A 100 -18.55 -2.47 -2.96
C ARG A 100 -17.70 -1.53 -3.81
N VAL A 101 -17.28 -0.40 -3.24
CA VAL A 101 -16.43 0.58 -3.91
C VAL A 101 -15.11 -0.05 -4.36
N VAL A 102 -14.40 -0.73 -3.46
CA VAL A 102 -13.13 -1.41 -3.78
C VAL A 102 -13.32 -2.46 -4.87
N THR A 103 -14.35 -3.30 -4.75
CA THR A 103 -14.67 -4.32 -5.76
C THR A 103 -14.92 -3.70 -7.13
N SER A 104 -15.67 -2.60 -7.18
CA SER A 104 -15.99 -1.90 -8.43
C SER A 104 -14.74 -1.31 -9.08
N LEU A 105 -13.90 -0.62 -8.30
CA LEU A 105 -12.66 0.00 -8.79
C LEU A 105 -11.74 -1.02 -9.44
N TRP A 106 -11.50 -2.16 -8.77
CA TRP A 106 -10.64 -3.20 -9.32
C TRP A 106 -11.25 -3.92 -10.50
N THR A 107 -12.55 -4.21 -10.47
CA THR A 107 -13.25 -4.85 -11.60
C THR A 107 -13.11 -4.03 -12.87
N GLU A 108 -13.28 -2.71 -12.78
CA GLU A 108 -13.12 -1.80 -13.91
C GLU A 108 -11.66 -1.74 -14.38
N THR A 109 -10.72 -1.55 -13.45
CA THR A 109 -9.30 -1.37 -13.78
C THR A 109 -8.69 -2.60 -14.45
N VAL A 110 -9.03 -3.81 -14.00
CA VAL A 110 -8.42 -5.05 -14.55
C VAL A 110 -9.03 -5.50 -15.87
N HIS A 111 -10.23 -5.04 -16.23
CA HIS A 111 -10.99 -5.52 -17.40
C HIS A 111 -10.18 -5.49 -18.71
N ASP A 112 -9.47 -4.40 -18.97
CA ASP A 112 -8.69 -4.18 -20.19
C ASP A 112 -7.20 -3.93 -19.89
N ALA A 113 -6.68 -4.56 -18.84
CA ALA A 113 -5.30 -4.37 -18.40
C ALA A 113 -4.35 -5.52 -18.79
N HIS A 114 -4.88 -6.63 -19.31
CA HIS A 114 -4.09 -7.86 -19.57
C HIS A 114 -2.83 -7.60 -20.42
N ALA A 115 -2.93 -6.76 -21.47
CA ALA A 115 -1.81 -6.46 -22.36
C ALA A 115 -0.61 -5.77 -21.65
N TYR A 116 -0.86 -5.14 -20.51
CA TYR A 116 0.10 -4.35 -19.74
C TYR A 116 0.51 -5.04 -18.43
N ALA A 117 -0.11 -6.17 -18.10
CA ALA A 117 -0.12 -6.71 -16.74
C ALA A 117 1.25 -7.14 -16.18
N THR A 118 2.22 -7.38 -17.06
CA THR A 118 3.59 -7.79 -16.74
C THR A 118 4.64 -6.71 -17.00
N GLN A 119 4.22 -5.50 -17.38
CA GLN A 119 5.11 -4.38 -17.63
C GLN A 119 5.24 -3.53 -16.36
N SER A 120 6.46 -3.11 -16.06
CA SER A 120 6.77 -2.23 -14.93
C SER A 120 6.88 -0.79 -15.40
N VAL A 121 6.43 0.14 -14.58
CA VAL A 121 6.64 1.58 -14.75
C VAL A 121 7.48 2.06 -13.57
N TYR A 122 8.46 2.92 -13.84
CA TYR A 122 9.38 3.48 -12.83
C TYR A 122 10.12 2.42 -11.99
N ASN A 123 10.33 1.19 -12.49
CA ASN A 123 10.90 0.09 -11.72
C ASN A 123 10.09 -0.25 -10.45
N GLU A 124 8.78 0.00 -10.47
CA GLU A 124 7.81 -0.45 -9.47
C GLU A 124 7.24 -1.83 -9.84
N TRP A 125 6.40 -2.38 -8.97
CA TRP A 125 5.70 -3.63 -9.23
C TRP A 125 4.87 -3.55 -10.50
N THR A 126 4.86 -4.65 -11.26
CA THR A 126 3.89 -4.87 -12.32
C THR A 126 2.46 -4.90 -11.75
N LEU A 127 1.45 -4.77 -12.62
CA LEU A 127 0.06 -4.92 -12.17
C LEU A 127 -0.20 -6.32 -11.59
N THR A 128 0.41 -7.37 -12.17
CA THR A 128 0.29 -8.75 -11.65
C THR A 128 0.86 -8.86 -10.24
N GLU A 129 2.03 -8.27 -9.99
CA GLU A 129 2.64 -8.23 -8.65
C GLU A 129 1.82 -7.40 -7.67
N THR A 130 1.27 -6.28 -8.11
CA THR A 130 0.35 -5.45 -7.32
C THR A 130 -0.88 -6.24 -6.87
N VAL A 131 -1.52 -7.00 -7.77
CA VAL A 131 -2.68 -7.83 -7.42
C VAL A 131 -2.28 -8.97 -6.47
N ARG A 132 -1.12 -9.60 -6.68
CA ARG A 132 -0.57 -10.60 -5.73
C ARG A 132 -0.28 -10.00 -4.35
N HIS A 133 0.13 -8.74 -4.29
CA HIS A 133 0.30 -8.03 -3.04
C HIS A 133 -1.03 -7.81 -2.33
N LEU A 134 -2.08 -7.45 -3.05
CA LEU A 134 -3.41 -7.28 -2.46
C LEU A 134 -4.01 -8.61 -1.96
N VAL A 135 -3.71 -9.73 -2.62
CA VAL A 135 -3.99 -11.06 -2.04
C VAL A 135 -3.32 -11.23 -0.68
N PHE A 136 -2.03 -10.88 -0.58
CA PHE A 136 -1.31 -10.91 0.70
C PHE A 136 -1.93 -9.98 1.75
N VAL A 137 -2.33 -8.76 1.37
CA VAL A 137 -2.97 -7.78 2.26
C VAL A 137 -4.27 -8.34 2.84
N VAL A 138 -5.13 -8.95 2.01
CA VAL A 138 -6.36 -9.56 2.50
C VAL A 138 -6.07 -10.76 3.39
N ASP A 139 -5.15 -11.65 2.99
CA ASP A 139 -4.76 -12.80 3.82
C ASP A 139 -4.19 -12.36 5.19
N ALA A 140 -3.40 -11.29 5.22
CA ALA A 140 -2.81 -10.72 6.43
C ALA A 140 -3.85 -10.05 7.34
N TRP A 141 -4.59 -9.08 6.82
CA TRP A 141 -5.44 -8.23 7.67
C TRP A 141 -6.82 -8.85 7.92
N PHE A 142 -7.38 -9.54 6.94
CA PHE A 142 -8.67 -10.19 7.07
C PHE A 142 -8.52 -11.65 7.56
N GLY A 143 -7.71 -12.47 6.91
CA GLY A 143 -7.53 -13.87 7.32
C GLY A 143 -6.80 -14.00 8.67
N HIS A 144 -5.59 -13.46 8.75
CA HIS A 144 -4.70 -13.67 9.89
C HIS A 144 -5.09 -12.81 11.09
N ALA A 145 -5.16 -11.48 10.92
CA ALA A 145 -5.38 -10.55 12.04
C ALA A 145 -6.83 -10.51 12.52
N LEU A 146 -7.80 -10.42 11.61
CA LEU A 146 -9.22 -10.35 11.96
C LEU A 146 -9.80 -11.73 12.33
N LEU A 147 -9.71 -12.71 11.42
CA LEU A 147 -10.38 -14.01 11.61
C LEU A 147 -9.58 -14.96 12.50
N GLY A 148 -8.30 -14.67 12.78
CA GLY A 148 -7.45 -15.53 13.60
C GLY A 148 -7.10 -16.85 12.91
N GLU A 149 -7.12 -16.89 11.58
CA GLU A 149 -6.80 -18.10 10.81
C GLU A 149 -5.32 -18.46 11.04
N PRO A 150 -5.00 -19.75 11.26
CA PRO A 150 -3.63 -20.14 11.62
C PRO A 150 -2.65 -20.09 10.45
N ALA A 151 -3.12 -20.24 9.20
CA ALA A 151 -2.28 -20.20 8.00
C ALA A 151 -3.10 -19.73 6.78
N PRO A 152 -3.50 -18.44 6.72
CA PRO A 152 -4.36 -17.92 5.65
C PRO A 152 -3.62 -17.58 4.36
N PHE A 153 -2.29 -17.44 4.41
CA PHE A 153 -1.49 -16.91 3.31
C PHE A 153 -1.44 -17.85 2.12
N HIS A 154 -1.82 -17.34 0.95
CA HIS A 154 -1.60 -18.07 -0.29
C HIS A 154 -0.10 -18.09 -0.64
N PRO A 155 0.48 -19.24 -1.08
CA PRO A 155 1.91 -19.34 -1.38
C PRO A 155 2.42 -18.33 -2.41
N ALA A 156 1.55 -17.90 -3.32
CA ALA A 156 1.88 -16.93 -4.35
C ALA A 156 1.50 -15.47 -4.02
N GLY A 157 1.05 -15.18 -2.79
CA GLY A 157 0.91 -13.81 -2.31
C GLY A 157 2.26 -13.08 -2.30
N LEU A 158 2.26 -11.76 -2.50
CA LEU A 158 3.49 -10.96 -2.58
C LEU A 158 3.59 -9.98 -1.39
N PRO A 159 4.33 -10.31 -0.33
CA PRO A 159 4.53 -9.39 0.77
C PRO A 159 5.39 -8.18 0.34
N PRO A 160 5.27 -7.03 1.02
CA PRO A 160 6.15 -5.90 0.77
C PRO A 160 7.59 -6.24 1.19
N SER A 161 8.57 -5.53 0.62
CA SER A 161 10.00 -5.85 0.75
C SER A 161 10.53 -5.94 2.19
N PHE A 162 9.92 -5.21 3.12
CA PHE A 162 10.30 -5.23 4.54
C PHE A 162 9.78 -6.45 5.32
N VAL A 163 8.82 -7.20 4.77
CA VAL A 163 8.34 -8.46 5.34
C VAL A 163 9.23 -9.60 4.80
N THR A 164 10.25 -9.93 5.59
CA THR A 164 11.33 -10.85 5.18
C THR A 164 11.12 -12.30 5.63
N ASP A 165 10.12 -12.55 6.47
CA ASP A 165 9.80 -13.83 7.07
C ASP A 165 8.63 -14.56 6.38
N GLY A 166 8.19 -14.10 5.20
CA GLY A 166 7.17 -14.72 4.35
C GLY A 166 7.21 -16.26 4.28
N PRO A 167 8.38 -16.88 4.01
CA PRO A 167 8.52 -18.33 3.98
C PRO A 167 8.14 -19.05 5.28
N ALA A 168 8.29 -18.39 6.43
CA ALA A 168 7.97 -18.98 7.73
C ALA A 168 6.45 -19.21 7.92
N PHE A 169 5.62 -18.52 7.15
CA PHE A 169 4.16 -18.66 7.18
C PHE A 169 3.54 -19.05 5.82
N GLY A 170 4.34 -19.69 4.97
CA GLY A 170 3.85 -20.43 3.79
C GLY A 170 3.90 -19.69 2.46
N ILE A 171 4.49 -18.50 2.40
CA ILE A 171 4.72 -17.78 1.13
C ILE A 171 5.96 -18.35 0.43
N ASP A 172 5.84 -18.65 -0.86
CA ASP A 172 6.93 -19.06 -1.73
C ASP A 172 7.45 -17.83 -2.51
N PRO A 173 8.66 -17.33 -2.22
CA PRO A 173 9.23 -16.19 -2.93
C PRO A 173 9.47 -16.43 -4.42
N ALA A 174 9.55 -17.69 -4.84
CA ALA A 174 9.74 -18.08 -6.24
C ALA A 174 8.40 -18.31 -6.97
N ALA A 175 7.26 -18.23 -6.27
CA ALA A 175 5.97 -18.45 -6.89
C ALA A 175 5.69 -17.41 -7.96
N THR A 176 5.24 -17.90 -9.12
CA THR A 176 4.75 -17.08 -10.23
C THR A 176 3.24 -17.29 -10.37
N MET A 177 2.56 -16.32 -10.97
CA MET A 177 1.13 -16.40 -11.22
C MET A 177 0.81 -15.65 -12.51
N THR A 178 -0.12 -16.18 -13.31
CA THR A 178 -0.67 -15.44 -14.45
C THR A 178 -1.50 -14.26 -13.94
N PHE A 179 -1.67 -13.23 -14.78
CA PHE A 179 -2.51 -12.09 -14.40
C PHE A 179 -3.95 -12.52 -14.09
N ASP A 180 -4.54 -13.37 -14.93
CA ASP A 180 -5.92 -13.84 -14.74
C ASP A 180 -6.10 -14.67 -13.46
N ASP A 181 -5.11 -15.49 -13.11
CA ASP A 181 -5.14 -16.25 -11.86
C ASP A 181 -5.00 -15.32 -10.64
N ALA A 182 -4.18 -14.27 -10.73
CA ALA A 182 -4.03 -13.27 -9.68
C ALA A 182 -5.32 -12.48 -9.46
N VAL A 183 -5.96 -12.01 -10.54
CA VAL A 183 -7.25 -11.31 -10.49
C VAL A 183 -8.34 -12.21 -9.91
N ARG A 184 -8.42 -13.47 -10.33
CA ARG A 184 -9.39 -14.43 -9.79
C ARG A 184 -9.18 -14.66 -8.30
N LEU A 185 -7.94 -14.85 -7.87
CA LEU A 185 -7.61 -15.06 -6.47
C LEU A 185 -7.93 -13.82 -5.61
N HIS A 186 -7.60 -12.61 -6.08
CA HIS A 186 -7.94 -11.36 -5.41
C HIS A 186 -9.46 -11.17 -5.32
N THR A 187 -10.19 -11.46 -6.39
CA THR A 187 -11.67 -11.45 -6.40
C THR A 187 -12.25 -12.40 -5.36
N ASP A 188 -11.72 -13.62 -5.25
CA ASP A 188 -12.14 -14.58 -4.22
C ASP A 188 -11.89 -14.06 -2.80
N ARG A 189 -10.80 -13.31 -2.59
CA ARG A 189 -10.49 -12.67 -1.30
C ARG A 189 -11.46 -11.54 -0.96
N LEU A 190 -11.76 -10.66 -1.91
CA LEU A 190 -12.77 -9.60 -1.71
C LEU A 190 -14.18 -10.19 -1.49
N ASN A 191 -14.50 -11.32 -2.13
CA ASN A 191 -15.75 -12.04 -1.90
C ASN A 191 -15.85 -12.59 -0.47
N ARG A 192 -14.75 -13.11 0.10
CA ARG A 192 -14.70 -13.54 1.52
C ARG A 192 -14.96 -12.37 2.47
N VAL A 193 -14.33 -11.21 2.21
CA VAL A 193 -14.57 -9.98 2.98
C VAL A 193 -16.04 -9.57 2.91
N SER A 194 -16.61 -9.55 1.70
CA SER A 194 -18.01 -9.19 1.47
C SER A 194 -18.99 -10.16 2.16
N ALA A 195 -18.70 -11.46 2.16
CA ALA A 195 -19.51 -12.48 2.83
C ALA A 195 -19.51 -12.29 4.35
N PHE A 196 -18.38 -11.95 4.95
CA PHE A 196 -18.30 -11.59 6.38
C PHE A 196 -19.11 -10.32 6.68
N LEU A 197 -18.97 -9.28 5.86
CA LEU A 197 -19.67 -8.01 6.05
C LEU A 197 -21.18 -8.13 5.84
N ALA A 198 -21.66 -9.11 5.07
CA ALA A 198 -23.08 -9.32 4.83
C ALA A 198 -23.88 -9.52 6.13
N THR A 199 -23.27 -10.11 7.18
CA THR A 199 -23.92 -10.38 8.46
C THR A 199 -23.34 -9.60 9.64
N ALA A 200 -22.21 -8.92 9.47
CA ALA A 200 -21.54 -8.17 10.55
C ALA A 200 -22.40 -7.02 11.11
N THR A 201 -22.34 -6.82 12.42
CA THR A 201 -22.92 -5.67 13.12
C THR A 201 -21.84 -4.65 13.53
N ASP A 202 -22.25 -3.45 13.96
CA ASP A 202 -21.31 -2.46 14.51
C ASP A 202 -20.58 -2.99 15.76
N GLU A 203 -21.28 -3.78 16.59
CA GLU A 203 -20.69 -4.47 17.74
C GLU A 203 -19.62 -5.49 17.29
N ASP A 204 -19.92 -6.30 16.26
CA ASP A 204 -18.93 -7.20 15.69
C ASP A 204 -17.70 -6.45 15.21
N LEU A 205 -17.88 -5.27 14.60
CA LEU A 205 -16.77 -4.54 14.02
C LEU A 205 -15.85 -3.89 15.06
N THR A 206 -16.42 -3.43 16.17
CA THR A 206 -15.71 -2.74 17.25
C THR A 206 -15.16 -3.68 18.33
N ARG A 207 -15.61 -4.94 18.37
CA ARG A 207 -15.09 -5.93 19.33
C ARG A 207 -13.60 -6.20 19.14
N THR A 208 -12.82 -6.06 20.21
CA THR A 208 -11.40 -6.46 20.24
C THR A 208 -11.24 -7.98 20.14
N ARG A 209 -10.28 -8.42 19.33
CA ARG A 209 -9.95 -9.83 19.05
C ARG A 209 -8.45 -10.07 19.16
N GLY A 210 -8.07 -11.34 19.29
CA GLY A 210 -6.68 -11.78 19.26
C GLY A 210 -5.96 -11.64 20.61
N PRO A 211 -4.61 -11.62 20.59
CA PRO A 211 -3.77 -11.74 19.39
C PRO A 211 -3.87 -13.13 18.74
N ASN A 212 -3.67 -13.21 17.41
CA ASN A 212 -3.45 -14.50 16.75
C ASN A 212 -2.06 -15.03 17.16
N PRO A 213 -1.95 -16.22 17.78
CA PRO A 213 -0.67 -16.75 18.24
C PRO A 213 0.16 -17.40 17.13
N SER A 214 -0.43 -17.64 15.95
CA SER A 214 0.27 -18.28 14.84
C SER A 214 1.31 -17.34 14.22
N PRO A 215 2.39 -17.89 13.63
CA PRO A 215 3.31 -17.10 12.80
C PRO A 215 2.56 -16.41 11.66
N GLY A 216 2.89 -15.15 11.39
CA GLY A 216 2.27 -14.39 10.32
C GLY A 216 2.49 -12.89 10.43
N PHE A 217 1.93 -12.19 9.45
CA PHE A 217 1.85 -10.74 9.40
C PHE A 217 0.37 -10.28 9.41
N PRO A 218 0.01 -9.16 10.05
CA PRO A 218 0.86 -8.34 10.92
C PRO A 218 1.24 -9.10 12.21
N PRO A 219 2.27 -8.63 12.96
CA PRO A 219 2.68 -9.27 14.20
C PRO A 219 1.53 -9.36 15.23
N PRO A 220 1.59 -10.36 16.14
CA PRO A 220 0.58 -10.59 17.16
C PRO A 220 0.25 -9.32 17.97
N ALA A 221 -0.99 -8.86 17.88
CA ALA A 221 -1.54 -7.80 18.72
C ALA A 221 -3.08 -7.92 18.77
N GLU A 222 -3.67 -7.40 19.83
CA GLU A 222 -5.11 -7.22 19.91
C GLU A 222 -5.57 -6.17 18.89
N ARG A 223 -6.63 -6.47 18.14
CA ARG A 223 -7.19 -5.59 17.11
C ARG A 223 -8.70 -5.75 17.01
N THR A 224 -9.37 -4.70 16.60
CA THR A 224 -10.78 -4.71 16.19
C THR A 224 -10.90 -5.04 14.70
N ALA A 225 -12.10 -5.42 14.26
CA ALA A 225 -12.31 -5.65 12.84
C ALA A 225 -12.20 -4.35 12.03
N ILE A 226 -12.69 -3.24 12.60
CA ILE A 226 -12.67 -1.96 11.91
C ILE A 226 -11.24 -1.46 11.67
N GLU A 227 -10.31 -1.71 12.60
CA GLU A 227 -8.89 -1.41 12.40
C GLU A 227 -8.30 -2.21 11.23
N CYS A 228 -8.54 -3.53 11.19
CA CYS A 228 -8.05 -4.38 10.11
C CYS A 228 -8.66 -3.99 8.75
N LEU A 229 -9.97 -3.72 8.71
CA LEU A 229 -10.68 -3.31 7.49
C LEU A 229 -10.21 -1.95 7.00
N ASN A 230 -9.94 -1.00 7.90
CA ASN A 230 -9.41 0.32 7.53
C ASN A 230 -8.02 0.23 6.87
N VAL A 231 -7.16 -0.67 7.35
CA VAL A 231 -5.87 -0.94 6.70
C VAL A 231 -6.11 -1.56 5.33
N LEU A 232 -6.88 -2.65 5.26
CA LEU A 232 -7.19 -3.36 4.01
C LEU A 232 -7.74 -2.39 2.94
N PHE A 233 -8.76 -1.60 3.24
CA PHE A 233 -9.33 -0.67 2.26
C PHE A 233 -8.39 0.47 1.88
N SER A 234 -7.50 0.90 2.79
CA SER A 234 -6.48 1.90 2.47
C SER A 234 -5.43 1.35 1.51
N GLU A 235 -4.98 0.11 1.71
CA GLU A 235 -4.03 -0.58 0.82
C GLU A 235 -4.63 -0.79 -0.57
N GLU A 236 -5.87 -1.30 -0.64
CA GLU A 236 -6.60 -1.49 -1.90
C GLU A 236 -6.66 -0.20 -2.73
N TRP A 237 -6.99 0.93 -2.09
CA TRP A 237 -7.08 2.22 -2.77
C TRP A 237 -5.71 2.79 -3.17
N ALA A 238 -4.72 2.69 -2.28
CA ALA A 238 -3.38 3.18 -2.56
C ALA A 238 -2.77 2.47 -3.77
N HIS A 239 -2.86 1.14 -3.81
CA HIS A 239 -2.37 0.33 -4.92
C HIS A 239 -3.20 0.48 -6.20
N HIS A 240 -4.51 0.71 -6.07
CA HIS A 240 -5.35 1.05 -7.23
C HIS A 240 -4.88 2.35 -7.91
N ARG A 241 -4.50 3.37 -7.13
CA ARG A 241 -3.97 4.62 -7.67
C ARG A 241 -2.67 4.40 -8.46
N PHE A 242 -1.76 3.56 -7.97
CA PHE A 242 -0.53 3.18 -8.70
C PHE A 242 -0.86 2.43 -9.99
N ALA A 243 -1.73 1.44 -9.92
CA ALA A 243 -2.18 0.68 -11.09
C ALA A 243 -2.76 1.60 -12.18
N VAL A 244 -3.64 2.55 -11.82
CA VAL A 244 -4.24 3.49 -12.76
C VAL A 244 -3.19 4.43 -13.38
N ARG A 245 -2.24 4.93 -12.57
CA ARG A 245 -1.11 5.76 -13.07
C ARG A 245 -0.31 4.98 -14.11
N ASP A 246 0.08 3.75 -13.78
CA ASP A 246 0.97 2.95 -14.61
C ASP A 246 0.30 2.53 -15.92
N LEU A 247 -0.96 2.10 -15.85
CA LEU A 247 -1.75 1.81 -17.04
C LEU A 247 -1.90 3.02 -17.95
N ALA A 248 -2.04 4.24 -17.39
CA ALA A 248 -2.10 5.46 -18.20
C ALA A 248 -0.78 5.72 -18.94
N VAL A 249 0.37 5.53 -18.27
CA VAL A 249 1.70 5.67 -18.90
C VAL A 249 1.88 4.63 -20.01
N LEU A 250 1.61 3.36 -19.71
CA LEU A 250 1.83 2.26 -20.65
C LEU A 250 0.93 2.39 -21.90
N ARG A 251 -0.34 2.79 -21.73
CA ARG A 251 -1.27 3.04 -22.83
C ARG A 251 -0.79 4.18 -23.74
N GLN A 252 -0.21 5.23 -23.19
CA GLN A 252 0.33 6.34 -23.99
C GLN A 252 1.56 5.91 -24.79
N THR A 253 2.44 5.10 -24.20
CA THR A 253 3.67 4.62 -24.88
C THR A 253 3.41 3.56 -25.96
N THR A 254 2.23 2.92 -25.94
CA THR A 254 1.86 1.85 -26.87
C THR A 254 0.99 2.34 -28.03
N GLN A 255 0.53 3.60 -28.02
CA GLN A 255 -0.16 4.20 -29.16
C GLN A 255 0.85 4.64 -30.24
N PRO A 256 0.66 4.24 -31.51
CA PRO A 256 1.56 4.57 -32.62
C PRO A 256 1.56 6.05 -33.00
#